data_AF-A0AAU9D9E5-F1
#
_entry.id   AF-A0AAU9D9E5-F1
#
_cell.length_a   1.000
_cell.length_b   1.000
_cell.length_c   1.000
_cell.angle_alpha   90.00
_cell.angle_beta   90.00
_cell.angle_gamma   90.00
#
_symmetry.space_group_name_H-M   'P 1'
#
loop_
_entity.id
_entity.type
_entity.pdbx_description
1 polymer ?
#
loop_
_entity_poly.entity_id
_entity_poly.type
_entity_poly.pdbx_seq_one_letter_code
_entity_poly.pdbx_strand_id
1 'polypeptide(L)'
;MSGYLKTFIDHLQINNDLANRDLYMIVQSSDSDQTLAINSVYGTMNRVAIRFNMNFVGIGQTTEQINQLHNKMIGNAPSNPTTPTTPTTPTNPTTPSEPTTPSNPTTPSVPSTPSTPDSWTITDKKGVGRVYYTPGYGINVWTNPDGSTFTKRINHGTSWKYFKIAKKANKTMYNLSGNQWVDGAYFR
;
A
#
# COMPACT_ATOMS: atom_id res chain seq x y z
N MET A 1 -38.49 17.31 9.15
CA MET A 1 -38.16 16.14 8.30
C MET A 1 -39.23 16.05 7.22
N SER A 2 -38.85 15.91 5.94
CA SER A 2 -39.83 15.79 4.85
C SER A 2 -40.61 14.46 4.94
N GLY A 3 -41.86 14.43 4.46
CA GLY A 3 -42.73 13.26 4.54
C GLY A 3 -42.11 11.99 3.93
N TYR A 4 -41.37 12.12 2.82
CA TYR A 4 -40.65 11.02 2.18
C TYR A 4 -39.57 10.40 3.07
N LEU A 5 -38.85 11.22 3.82
CA LEU A 5 -37.81 10.72 4.72
C LEU A 5 -38.44 9.98 5.90
N LYS A 6 -39.60 10.45 6.40
CA LYS A 6 -40.34 9.74 7.45
C LYS A 6 -40.86 8.39 6.95
N THR A 7 -41.52 8.37 5.78
CA THR A 7 -42.06 7.13 5.19
C THR A 7 -40.95 6.12 4.89
N PHE A 8 -39.81 6.57 4.39
CA PHE A 8 -38.65 5.69 4.15
C PHE A 8 -38.12 5.07 5.46
N ILE A 9 -37.96 5.86 6.52
CA ILE A 9 -37.50 5.37 7.83
C ILE A 9 -38.55 4.42 8.46
N ASP A 10 -39.84 4.74 8.34
CA ASP A 10 -40.92 3.88 8.85
C ASP A 10 -40.93 2.54 8.10
N HIS A 11 -40.78 2.52 6.76
CA HIS A 11 -40.70 1.28 5.99
C HIS A 11 -39.48 0.42 6.38
N LEU A 12 -38.33 1.04 6.63
CA LEU A 12 -37.15 0.33 7.13
C LEU A 12 -37.38 -0.33 8.50
N GLN A 13 -38.19 0.29 9.36
CA GLN A 13 -38.51 -0.25 10.68
C GLN A 13 -39.59 -1.34 10.66
N ILE A 14 -40.46 -1.34 9.66
CA ILE A 14 -41.62 -2.26 9.61
C ILE A 14 -41.25 -3.60 8.95
N ASN A 15 -40.40 -3.61 7.92
CA ASN A 15 -40.23 -4.81 7.10
C ASN A 15 -38.99 -5.67 7.43
N ASN A 16 -38.10 -5.26 8.34
CA ASN A 16 -36.84 -5.97 8.61
C ASN A 16 -36.04 -6.31 7.32
N ASP A 17 -36.24 -5.59 6.21
CA ASP A 17 -35.67 -5.93 4.90
C ASP A 17 -34.13 -5.95 4.90
N LEU A 18 -33.53 -5.23 5.86
CA LEU A 18 -32.08 -5.17 6.07
C LEU A 18 -31.56 -6.20 7.07
N ALA A 19 -32.44 -6.88 7.82
CA ALA A 19 -32.03 -7.88 8.79
C ALA A 19 -31.27 -9.03 8.12
N ASN A 20 -30.18 -9.46 8.76
CA ASN A 20 -29.25 -10.49 8.31
C ASN A 20 -28.59 -10.19 6.96
N ARG A 21 -28.67 -8.96 6.45
CA ARG A 21 -27.91 -8.53 5.28
C ARG A 21 -26.50 -8.13 5.72
N ASP A 22 -25.53 -8.43 4.87
CA ASP A 22 -24.17 -7.98 5.04
C ASP A 22 -24.03 -6.51 4.61
N LEU A 23 -23.18 -5.74 5.30
CA LEU A 23 -22.88 -4.34 5.01
C LEU A 23 -21.38 -4.11 5.07
N TYR A 24 -20.81 -3.54 4.01
CA TYR A 24 -19.50 -2.90 4.06
C TYR A 24 -19.55 -1.49 3.48
N MET A 25 -18.60 -0.65 3.89
CA MET A 25 -18.51 0.72 3.42
C MET A 25 -17.19 1.00 2.75
N ILE A 26 -17.23 1.86 1.74
CA ILE A 26 -16.04 2.38 1.07
C ILE A 26 -15.83 3.81 1.56
N VAL A 27 -14.69 4.06 2.21
CA VAL A 27 -14.33 5.39 2.70
C VAL A 27 -13.14 5.88 1.91
N GLN A 28 -13.35 6.96 1.14
CA GLN A 28 -12.30 7.63 0.39
C GLN A 28 -12.00 8.97 1.06
N SER A 29 -10.76 9.18 1.48
CA SER A 29 -10.27 10.47 1.98
C SER A 29 -8.87 10.73 1.42
N SER A 30 -8.59 12.01 1.19
CA SER A 30 -7.29 12.53 0.75
C SER A 30 -6.32 12.76 1.91
N ASP A 31 -6.77 12.65 3.16
CA ASP A 31 -5.96 12.96 4.34
C ASP A 31 -4.99 11.83 4.69
N SER A 32 -3.80 12.18 5.21
CA SER A 32 -2.76 11.21 5.56
C SER A 32 -3.02 10.45 6.86
N ASP A 33 -3.82 11.01 7.78
CA ASP A 33 -4.24 10.35 9.02
C ASP A 33 -5.77 10.33 9.08
N GLN A 34 -6.31 9.14 8.86
CA GLN A 34 -7.76 8.90 8.80
C GLN A 34 -8.25 8.12 10.03
N THR A 35 -7.39 7.87 11.02
CA THR A 35 -7.64 6.92 12.11
C THR A 35 -8.88 7.31 12.92
N LEU A 36 -9.00 8.59 13.29
CA LEU A 36 -10.15 9.10 14.06
C LEU A 36 -11.44 9.08 13.24
N ALA A 37 -11.36 9.42 11.95
CA ALA A 37 -12.49 9.40 11.04
C ALA A 37 -12.99 7.96 10.83
N ILE A 38 -12.09 7.01 10.60
CA ILE A 38 -12.39 5.57 10.46
C ILE A 38 -13.02 5.03 11.74
N ASN A 39 -12.46 5.34 12.91
CA ASN A 39 -13.01 4.89 14.20
C ASN A 39 -14.42 5.42 14.45
N SER A 40 -14.66 6.70 14.12
CA SER A 40 -15.98 7.32 14.23
C SER A 40 -16.99 6.73 13.24
N VAL A 41 -16.58 6.50 11.99
CA VAL A 41 -17.40 5.86 10.96
C VAL A 41 -17.72 4.42 11.33
N TYR A 42 -16.72 3.65 11.79
CA TYR A 42 -16.91 2.28 12.27
C TYR A 42 -17.91 2.23 13.42
N GLY A 43 -17.73 3.06 14.45
CA GLY A 43 -18.62 3.11 15.61
C GLY A 43 -20.05 3.48 15.24
N THR A 44 -20.22 4.43 14.33
CA THR A 44 -21.53 4.86 13.83
C THR A 44 -22.20 3.72 13.05
N MET A 45 -21.47 3.06 12.16
CA MET A 45 -22.02 2.04 11.26
C MET A 45 -22.28 0.72 11.97
N ASN A 46 -21.48 0.39 12.98
CA ASN A 46 -21.76 -0.72 13.87
C ASN A 46 -23.08 -0.51 14.64
N ARG A 47 -23.35 0.72 15.10
CA ARG A 47 -24.64 1.05 15.75
C ARG A 47 -25.82 0.96 14.79
N VAL A 48 -25.64 1.38 13.53
CA VAL A 48 -26.64 1.23 12.47
C VAL A 48 -26.90 -0.26 12.22
N ALA A 49 -25.85 -1.07 12.04
CA ALA A 49 -25.97 -2.50 11.80
C ALA A 49 -26.72 -3.20 12.94
N ILE A 50 -26.38 -2.91 14.20
CA ILE A 50 -27.09 -3.44 15.38
C ILE A 50 -28.57 -3.04 15.35
N ARG A 51 -28.87 -1.77 15.06
CA ARG A 51 -30.25 -1.28 15.06
C ARG A 51 -31.13 -1.96 14.01
N PHE A 52 -30.55 -2.33 12.87
CA PHE A 52 -31.26 -2.97 11.76
C PHE A 52 -30.98 -4.48 11.66
N ASN A 53 -30.37 -5.09 12.69
CA ASN A 53 -30.00 -6.50 12.72
C ASN A 53 -29.17 -6.95 11.49
N MET A 54 -28.28 -6.10 11.00
CA MET A 54 -27.37 -6.37 9.87
C MET A 54 -26.06 -6.97 10.36
N ASN A 55 -25.33 -7.63 9.46
CA ASN A 55 -23.97 -8.07 9.70
C ASN A 55 -22.97 -7.05 9.13
N PHE A 56 -22.31 -6.30 9.99
CA PHE A 56 -21.30 -5.34 9.55
C PHE A 56 -19.98 -6.05 9.24
N VAL A 57 -19.61 -6.08 7.96
CA VAL A 57 -18.45 -6.82 7.44
C VAL A 57 -17.15 -6.03 7.54
N GLY A 58 -17.23 -4.70 7.41
CA GLY A 58 -16.08 -3.79 7.62
C GLY A 58 -16.07 -2.55 6.72
N ILE A 59 -14.91 -1.89 6.68
CA ILE A 59 -14.64 -0.68 5.90
C ILE A 59 -13.46 -0.94 4.96
N GLY A 60 -13.61 -0.61 3.69
CA GLY A 60 -12.56 -0.67 2.68
C GLY A 60 -12.09 0.73 2.28
N GLN A 61 -10.77 0.91 2.20
CA GLN A 61 -10.15 2.18 1.77
C GLN A 61 -9.27 2.01 0.54
N THR A 62 -8.64 0.84 0.42
CA THR A 62 -7.87 0.45 -0.76
C THR A 62 -8.66 -0.51 -1.62
N THR A 63 -8.34 -0.57 -2.91
CA THR A 63 -8.92 -1.53 -3.85
C THR A 63 -8.83 -2.97 -3.34
N GLU A 64 -7.72 -3.31 -2.68
CA GLU A 64 -7.52 -4.66 -2.13
C GLU A 64 -8.47 -4.96 -0.95
N GLN A 65 -8.61 -4.03 -0.01
CA GLN A 65 -9.57 -4.17 1.09
C GLN A 65 -11.01 -4.25 0.58
N ILE A 66 -11.34 -3.45 -0.44
CA ILE A 66 -12.65 -3.46 -1.08
C ILE A 66 -12.89 -4.81 -1.75
N ASN A 67 -11.92 -5.36 -2.49
CA ASN A 67 -12.02 -6.68 -3.11
C ASN A 67 -12.20 -7.79 -2.08
N GLN A 68 -11.48 -7.72 -0.95
CA GLN A 68 -11.61 -8.69 0.14
C GLN A 68 -12.99 -8.62 0.80
N LEU A 69 -13.50 -7.41 1.08
CA LEU A 69 -14.84 -7.22 1.64
C LEU A 69 -15.92 -7.65 0.65
N HIS A 70 -15.75 -7.34 -0.63
CA HIS A 70 -16.65 -7.75 -1.69
C HIS A 70 -16.72 -9.28 -1.83
N ASN A 71 -15.57 -9.96 -1.85
CA ASN A 71 -15.51 -11.42 -1.90
C ASN A 71 -16.13 -12.06 -0.65
N LYS A 72 -15.99 -11.41 0.51
CA LYS A 72 -16.63 -11.82 1.76
C LYS A 72 -18.15 -11.65 1.75
N MET A 73 -18.68 -10.66 1.03
CA MET A 73 -20.12 -10.40 0.87
C MET A 73 -20.81 -11.36 -0.12
N ILE A 74 -20.10 -11.82 -1.15
CA ILE A 74 -20.68 -12.67 -2.19
C ILE A 74 -20.56 -14.17 -1.87
N GLY A 75 -19.67 -14.54 -0.95
CA GLY A 75 -19.47 -15.93 -0.53
C GLY A 75 -18.93 -16.80 -1.68
N ASN A 76 -17.62 -17.00 -1.74
CA ASN A 76 -16.97 -18.09 -2.49
C ASN A 76 -17.57 -18.44 -3.87
N ALA A 77 -17.75 -17.49 -4.78
CA ALA A 77 -18.08 -17.83 -6.17
C ALA A 77 -16.81 -18.31 -6.90
N PRO A 78 -16.73 -19.58 -7.36
CA PRO A 78 -15.60 -20.02 -8.17
C PRO A 78 -15.66 -19.31 -9.53
N SER A 79 -14.52 -18.78 -10.00
CA SER A 79 -14.36 -18.41 -11.41
C SER A 79 -14.60 -19.65 -12.28
N ASN A 80 -15.50 -19.56 -13.27
CA ASN A 80 -15.81 -20.65 -14.21
C ASN A 80 -14.53 -21.35 -14.73
N PRO A 81 -14.42 -22.68 -14.69
CA PRO A 81 -13.30 -23.40 -15.28
C PRO A 81 -13.42 -23.38 -16.81
N THR A 82 -12.36 -22.94 -17.49
CA THR A 82 -12.19 -23.13 -18.94
C THR A 82 -11.96 -24.61 -19.26
N THR A 83 -12.60 -25.10 -20.32
CA THR A 83 -12.53 -26.50 -20.78
C THR A 83 -11.09 -26.94 -21.06
N PRO A 84 -10.58 -28.03 -20.47
CA PRO A 84 -9.23 -28.54 -20.76
C PRO A 84 -9.14 -29.12 -22.17
N THR A 85 -8.10 -28.77 -22.91
CA THR A 85 -7.73 -29.44 -24.17
C THR A 85 -7.10 -30.80 -23.90
N THR A 86 -7.37 -31.78 -24.77
CA THR A 86 -6.87 -33.16 -24.68
C THR A 86 -5.34 -33.21 -24.66
N PRO A 87 -4.69 -33.93 -23.73
CA PRO A 87 -3.24 -34.02 -23.66
C PRO A 87 -2.66 -34.81 -24.84
N THR A 88 -1.62 -34.29 -25.49
CA THR A 88 -0.80 -35.02 -26.45
C THR A 88 0.22 -35.91 -25.74
N THR A 89 0.50 -37.08 -26.30
CA THR A 89 1.46 -38.06 -25.79
C THR A 89 2.88 -37.48 -25.69
N PRO A 90 3.57 -37.57 -24.54
CA PRO A 90 4.91 -37.03 -24.39
C PRO A 90 5.96 -37.88 -25.11
N THR A 91 6.91 -37.22 -25.78
CA THR A 91 8.11 -37.85 -26.35
C THR A 91 9.17 -38.07 -25.26
N ASN A 92 9.97 -39.13 -25.42
CA ASN A 92 11.02 -39.51 -24.46
C ASN A 92 12.12 -38.42 -24.34
N PRO A 93 12.59 -38.05 -23.14
CA PRO A 93 13.63 -37.03 -22.97
C PRO A 93 14.99 -37.52 -23.45
N THR A 94 15.77 -36.63 -24.08
CA THR A 94 17.19 -36.84 -24.36
C THR A 94 18.04 -36.55 -23.12
N THR A 95 19.20 -37.20 -23.03
CA THR A 95 20.14 -37.14 -21.90
C THR A 95 20.75 -35.74 -21.74
N PRO A 96 20.74 -35.12 -20.54
CA PRO A 96 21.35 -33.81 -20.31
C PRO A 96 22.88 -33.85 -20.34
N SER A 97 23.50 -32.76 -20.79
CA SER A 97 24.94 -32.54 -20.66
C SER A 97 25.35 -32.17 -19.23
N GLU A 98 26.61 -32.42 -18.90
CA GLU A 98 27.18 -32.31 -17.55
C GLU A 98 27.26 -30.85 -17.04
N PRO A 99 27.05 -30.59 -15.73
CA PRO A 99 26.97 -29.23 -15.21
C PRO A 99 28.35 -28.57 -15.03
N THR A 100 28.46 -27.29 -15.39
CA THR A 100 29.62 -26.46 -15.02
C THR A 100 29.54 -26.02 -13.55
N THR A 101 30.69 -25.91 -12.90
CA THR A 101 30.85 -25.52 -11.49
C THR A 101 30.33 -24.10 -11.19
N PRO A 102 29.45 -23.90 -10.19
CA PRO A 102 28.93 -22.57 -9.84
C PRO A 102 29.95 -21.75 -9.03
N SER A 103 29.95 -20.43 -9.24
CA SER A 103 30.69 -19.48 -8.38
C SER A 103 30.00 -19.29 -7.02
N ASN A 104 30.81 -19.03 -5.98
CA ASN A 104 30.35 -18.89 -4.60
C ASN A 104 29.23 -17.85 -4.40
N PRO A 105 28.19 -18.15 -3.59
CA PRO A 105 27.13 -17.21 -3.27
C PRO A 105 27.66 -16.04 -2.42
N THR A 106 27.21 -14.83 -2.71
CA THR A 106 27.33 -13.69 -1.79
C THR A 106 26.31 -13.83 -0.66
N THR A 107 26.73 -13.51 0.56
CA THR A 107 25.95 -13.65 1.80
C THR A 107 24.63 -12.86 1.73
N PRO A 108 23.46 -13.47 2.03
CA PRO A 108 22.19 -12.77 2.09
C PRO A 108 22.15 -11.75 3.23
N SER A 109 21.62 -10.56 2.97
CA SER A 109 21.32 -9.58 4.04
C SER A 109 20.11 -10.04 4.85
N VAL A 110 20.21 -9.94 6.17
CA VAL A 110 19.19 -10.34 7.15
C VAL A 110 17.89 -9.53 6.95
N PRO A 111 16.69 -10.14 7.02
CA PRO A 111 15.42 -9.41 7.01
C PRO A 111 15.32 -8.49 8.23
N SER A 112 14.97 -7.22 8.01
CA SER A 112 14.77 -6.24 9.08
C SER A 112 13.42 -6.45 9.76
N THR A 113 13.41 -6.43 11.10
CA THR A 113 12.23 -6.50 11.97
C THR A 113 11.25 -5.34 11.71
N PRO A 114 9.92 -5.54 11.84
CA PRO A 114 8.95 -4.45 11.70
C PRO A 114 9.15 -3.45 12.85
N SER A 115 9.45 -2.19 12.51
CA SER A 115 9.49 -1.09 13.48
C SER A 115 8.16 -0.33 13.46
N THR A 116 7.80 0.14 14.64
CA THR A 116 6.65 0.97 15.01
C THR A 116 6.30 2.09 14.01
N PRO A 117 5.05 2.63 14.03
CA PRO A 117 4.47 3.48 12.98
C PRO A 117 5.17 4.83 12.71
N ASP A 118 6.21 5.14 13.49
CA ASP A 118 6.99 6.38 13.40
C ASP A 118 8.35 6.20 12.70
N SER A 119 8.63 5.00 12.20
CA SER A 119 9.92 4.64 11.60
C SER A 119 9.92 4.83 10.08
N TRP A 120 11.09 5.13 9.53
CA TRP A 120 11.28 5.20 8.08
C TRP A 120 11.10 3.83 7.44
N THR A 121 10.27 3.75 6.40
CA THR A 121 10.24 2.57 5.52
C THR A 121 11.34 2.71 4.48
N ILE A 122 12.41 1.93 4.61
CA ILE A 122 13.55 1.93 3.67
C ILE A 122 13.38 0.81 2.64
N THR A 123 13.45 1.15 1.36
CA THR A 123 13.37 0.21 0.24
C THR A 123 14.59 0.35 -0.66
N ASP A 124 15.22 -0.76 -1.02
CA ASP A 124 16.29 -0.78 -2.01
C ASP A 124 15.72 -0.51 -3.41
N LYS A 125 16.11 0.63 -4.00
CA LYS A 125 15.70 1.03 -5.34
C LYS A 125 16.78 1.88 -5.95
N LYS A 126 17.20 1.51 -7.16
CA LYS A 126 18.28 2.19 -7.89
C LYS A 126 17.70 3.07 -8.99
N GLY A 127 18.36 4.21 -9.23
CA GLY A 127 18.04 5.08 -10.35
C GLY A 127 18.97 6.29 -10.39
N VAL A 128 18.61 7.26 -11.23
CA VAL A 128 19.27 8.56 -11.31
C VAL A 128 18.21 9.62 -11.08
N GLY A 129 18.50 10.60 -10.22
CA GLY A 129 17.67 11.78 -10.04
C GLY A 129 18.49 13.05 -10.25
N ARG A 130 17.82 14.12 -10.65
CA ARG A 130 18.40 15.45 -10.86
C ARG A 130 17.95 16.40 -9.77
N VAL A 131 18.89 17.20 -9.29
CA VAL A 131 18.62 18.23 -8.28
C VAL A 131 17.87 19.40 -8.93
N TYR A 132 16.65 19.65 -8.45
CA TYR A 132 15.80 20.75 -8.87
C TYR A 132 15.56 21.71 -7.69
N TYR A 133 16.16 22.90 -7.78
CA TYR A 133 16.20 23.94 -6.76
C TYR A 133 16.48 25.28 -7.45
N THR A 134 16.88 26.32 -6.71
CA THR A 134 17.26 27.62 -7.30
C THR A 134 18.65 27.56 -7.96
N PRO A 135 18.82 28.02 -9.21
CA PRO A 135 20.14 28.16 -9.83
C PRO A 135 21.10 28.99 -8.96
N GLY A 136 22.35 28.54 -8.85
CA GLY A 136 23.34 29.14 -7.94
C GLY A 136 23.31 28.60 -6.50
N TYR A 137 22.29 27.81 -6.15
CA TYR A 137 22.18 27.14 -4.84
C TYR A 137 22.23 25.61 -4.98
N GLY A 138 22.19 24.91 -3.84
CA GLY A 138 22.21 23.47 -3.76
C GLY A 138 21.40 22.95 -2.57
N ILE A 139 21.09 21.65 -2.58
CA ILE A 139 20.32 20.99 -1.53
C ILE A 139 21.26 20.32 -0.53
N ASN A 140 20.82 20.23 0.72
CA ASN A 140 21.58 19.56 1.77
C ASN A 140 21.57 18.04 1.58
N VAL A 141 22.70 17.43 1.85
CA VAL A 141 22.89 15.98 2.02
C VAL A 141 23.04 15.70 3.50
N TRP A 142 22.27 14.74 3.99
CA TRP A 142 22.19 14.38 5.42
C TRP A 142 22.77 13.00 5.68
N THR A 143 23.21 12.74 6.91
CA THR A 143 23.72 11.41 7.32
C THR A 143 22.64 10.34 7.40
N ASN A 144 21.39 10.74 7.66
CA ASN A 144 20.23 9.88 7.76
C ASN A 144 18.97 10.55 7.18
N PRO A 145 17.88 9.80 6.97
CA PRO A 145 16.62 10.33 6.46
C PRO A 145 15.97 11.40 7.36
N ASP A 146 16.22 11.34 8.68
CA ASP A 146 15.70 12.32 9.65
C ASP A 146 16.29 13.73 9.48
N GLY A 147 17.40 13.85 8.75
CA GLY A 147 18.08 15.14 8.58
C GLY A 147 18.84 15.59 9.82
N SER A 148 19.29 14.66 10.66
CA SER A 148 19.90 15.01 11.96
C SER A 148 21.27 15.66 11.83
N THR A 149 22.04 15.35 10.77
CA THR A 149 23.40 15.85 10.62
C THR A 149 23.67 16.19 9.16
N PHE A 150 24.07 17.44 8.94
CA PHE A 150 24.47 17.95 7.64
C PHE A 150 25.84 17.38 7.25
N THR A 151 25.97 16.93 6.00
CA THR A 151 27.22 16.41 5.45
C THR A 151 27.82 17.38 4.44
N LYS A 152 27.05 17.76 3.41
CA LYS A 152 27.48 18.63 2.32
C LYS A 152 26.28 19.17 1.55
N ARG A 153 26.53 20.02 0.56
CA ARG A 153 25.53 20.41 -0.45
C ARG A 153 25.86 19.83 -1.83
N ILE A 154 24.81 19.58 -2.61
CA ILE A 154 24.91 19.25 -4.03
C ILE A 154 24.17 20.30 -4.86
N ASN A 155 24.79 20.75 -5.94
CA ASN A 155 24.32 21.92 -6.68
C ASN A 155 23.09 21.61 -7.52
N HIS A 156 22.25 22.62 -7.71
CA HIS A 156 21.16 22.60 -8.69
C HIS A 156 21.66 22.13 -10.07
N GLY A 157 20.84 21.35 -10.76
CA GLY A 157 21.10 20.89 -12.11
C GLY A 157 22.01 19.67 -12.21
N THR A 158 22.67 19.26 -11.11
CA THR A 158 23.48 18.03 -11.07
C THR A 158 22.62 16.78 -10.98
N SER A 159 23.09 15.68 -11.56
CA SER A 159 22.41 14.38 -11.53
C SER A 159 23.21 13.37 -10.71
N TRP A 160 22.52 12.59 -9.89
CA TRP A 160 23.15 11.63 -8.97
C TRP A 160 22.45 10.28 -9.05
N LYS A 161 23.25 9.21 -8.90
CA LYS A 161 22.70 7.87 -8.69
C LYS A 161 22.14 7.77 -7.27
N TYR A 162 21.00 7.13 -7.13
CA TYR A 162 20.45 6.73 -5.83
C TYR A 162 20.34 5.22 -5.73
N PHE A 163 20.38 4.69 -4.51
CA PHE A 163 20.44 3.26 -4.23
C PHE A 163 19.31 2.75 -3.33
N LYS A 164 18.73 3.65 -2.52
CA LYS A 164 17.61 3.38 -1.63
C LYS A 164 16.65 4.56 -1.58
N ILE A 165 15.40 4.28 -1.20
CA ILE A 165 14.40 5.29 -0.90
C ILE A 165 13.91 5.07 0.52
N ALA A 166 13.82 6.12 1.32
CA ALA A 166 13.19 6.10 2.64
C ALA A 166 11.91 6.92 2.60
N LYS A 167 10.80 6.38 3.09
CA LYS A 167 9.50 7.05 3.17
C LYS A 167 8.99 7.11 4.62
N LYS A 168 8.49 8.28 5.03
CA LYS A 168 7.79 8.50 6.30
C LYS A 168 6.68 9.52 6.08
N ALA A 169 5.42 9.12 6.27
CA ALA A 169 4.22 9.95 6.07
C ALA A 169 4.28 10.80 4.78
N ASN A 170 4.69 12.07 4.88
CA ASN A 170 4.74 13.05 3.79
C ASN A 170 6.16 13.37 3.29
N LYS A 171 7.18 12.62 3.70
CA LYS A 171 8.58 12.85 3.33
C LYS A 171 9.18 11.63 2.65
N THR A 172 9.86 11.89 1.53
CA THR A 172 10.64 10.90 0.81
C THR A 172 12.09 11.35 0.76
N MET A 173 13.02 10.45 1.09
CA MET A 173 14.46 10.69 1.05
C MET A 173 15.12 9.69 0.09
N TYR A 174 16.10 10.14 -0.68
CA TYR A 174 16.87 9.30 -1.61
C TYR A 174 18.29 9.12 -1.10
N ASN A 175 18.76 7.88 -1.05
CA ASN A 175 20.12 7.56 -0.63
C ASN A 175 21.09 7.63 -1.81
N LEU A 176 22.11 8.48 -1.72
CA LEU A 176 23.14 8.64 -2.77
C LEU A 176 24.33 7.70 -2.58
N SER A 177 24.57 7.21 -1.36
CA SER A 177 25.50 6.13 -0.98
C SER A 177 25.75 6.22 0.54
N GLY A 178 25.84 5.09 1.24
CA GLY A 178 26.16 5.05 2.68
C GLY A 178 25.27 5.99 3.49
N ASN A 179 25.87 6.89 4.27
CA ASN A 179 25.19 7.89 5.10
C ASN A 179 24.97 9.20 4.32
N GLN A 180 24.37 9.13 3.13
CA GLN A 180 24.07 10.33 2.32
C GLN A 180 22.64 10.27 1.82
N TRP A 181 21.80 11.17 2.33
CA TRP A 181 20.38 11.24 2.04
C TRP A 181 19.98 12.64 1.59
N VAL A 182 19.20 12.72 0.51
CA VAL A 182 18.67 13.99 -0.03
C VAL A 182 17.15 13.99 -0.07
N ASP A 183 16.56 15.17 0.08
CA ASP A 183 15.11 15.33 0.09
C ASP A 183 14.52 15.16 -1.31
N GLY A 184 13.55 14.27 -1.43
CA GLY A 184 12.84 13.96 -2.67
C GLY A 184 12.03 15.13 -3.22
N ALA A 185 11.68 16.13 -2.39
CA ALA A 185 11.01 17.34 -2.87
C ALA A 185 11.85 18.10 -3.92
N TYR A 186 13.18 17.92 -3.89
CA TYR A 186 14.13 18.59 -4.78
C TYR A 186 14.93 17.62 -5.66
N PHE A 187 14.56 16.33 -5.70
CA PHE A 187 15.32 15.28 -6.38
C PHE A 187 14.38 14.38 -7.19
N ARG A 188 14.38 14.55 -8.52
CA ARG A 188 13.42 13.93 -9.45
C ARG A 188 14.06 13.37 -10.70
#